data_AF-A0A212AY51-F1
#
_entry.id   AF-A0A212AY51-F1
#
_cell.length_a   1.000
_cell.length_b   1.000
_cell.length_c   1.000
_cell.angle_alpha   90.00
_cell.angle_beta   90.00
_cell.angle_gamma   90.00
#
_symmetry.space_group_name_H-M   'P 1'
#
loop_
_entity.id
_entity.type
_entity.pdbx_description
1 polymer ?
#
loop_
_entity_poly.entity_id
_entity_poly.type
_entity_poly.pdbx_seq_one_letter_code
_entity_poly.pdbx_strand_id
1 'polypeptide(L)' 'MPLMRNLCTVLMLSLPAGCGVSSKSADVPPSLLVPCDRPVSLPDRALSDREVEVYWGRDRAALVACRSRHEGLAGRGL' A
#
# COMPACT_ATOMS: atom_id res chain seq x y z
N MET A 1 -27.27 -4.89 -43.70
CA MET A 1 -25.98 -4.70 -42.99
C MET A 1 -25.90 -3.40 -42.13
N PRO A 2 -26.96 -2.89 -41.46
CA PRO A 2 -26.83 -1.73 -40.56
C PRO A 2 -26.42 -2.10 -39.13
N LEU A 3 -26.63 -3.37 -38.73
CA LEU A 3 -26.37 -3.87 -37.37
C LEU A 3 -24.88 -3.77 -36.99
N MET A 4 -23.98 -4.13 -37.91
CA MET A 4 -22.54 -4.13 -37.68
C MET A 4 -21.95 -2.72 -37.66
N ARG A 5 -22.58 -1.78 -38.37
CA ARG A 5 -22.20 -0.36 -38.37
C ARG A 5 -22.61 0.32 -37.07
N ASN A 6 -23.80 0.01 -36.54
CA ASN A 6 -24.27 0.55 -35.26
C ASN A 6 -23.49 -0.01 -34.06
N LEU A 7 -23.01 -1.26 -34.14
CA LEU A 7 -22.21 -1.88 -33.07
C LEU A 7 -20.86 -1.17 -32.90
N CYS A 8 -20.21 -0.76 -34.01
CA CYS A 8 -18.95 -0.02 -33.96
C CYS A 8 -19.11 1.38 -33.35
N THR A 9 -20.22 2.07 -33.63
CA THR A 9 -20.44 3.43 -33.09
C THR A 9 -20.68 3.42 -31.58
N VAL A 10 -21.37 2.40 -31.05
CA VAL A 10 -21.61 2.25 -29.62
C VAL A 10 -20.32 1.90 -28.87
N LEU A 11 -19.43 1.11 -29.48
CA LEU A 11 -18.15 0.71 -28.88
C LEU A 11 -17.16 1.87 -28.69
N MET A 12 -17.21 2.89 -29.56
CA MET A 12 -16.35 4.08 -29.45
C MET A 12 -16.89 5.13 -28.48
N LEU A 13 -18.20 5.15 -28.23
CA LEU A 13 -18.85 6.13 -27.35
C LEU A 13 -18.73 5.80 -25.85
N SER A 14 -18.23 4.60 -25.53
CA SER A 14 -18.14 4.07 -24.17
C SER A 14 -16.72 4.08 -23.59
N LEU A 15 -15.74 4.70 -24.27
CA LEU A 15 -14.46 5.01 -23.63
C LEU A 15 -14.63 6.31 -22.85
N PRO A 16 -14.80 6.28 -21.51
CA PRO A 16 -14.66 7.51 -20.73
C PRO A 16 -13.27 8.05 -21.01
N ALA A 17 -13.20 9.30 -21.48
CA ALA A 17 -11.96 10.05 -21.51
C ALA A 17 -11.45 10.10 -20.07
N GLY A 18 -10.48 9.24 -19.76
CA GLY A 18 -9.86 9.19 -18.46
C GLY A 18 -9.21 10.55 -18.21
N CYS A 19 -9.83 11.38 -17.37
CA CYS A 19 -9.17 12.56 -16.83
C CYS A 19 -8.00 12.07 -15.97
N GLY A 20 -6.81 12.01 -16.54
CA GLY A 20 -5.58 11.79 -15.80
C GLY A 20 -5.34 12.98 -14.88
N VAL A 21 -5.84 12.91 -13.64
CA VAL A 21 -5.50 13.89 -12.62
C VAL A 21 -4.10 13.57 -12.12
N SER A 22 -3.11 14.28 -12.66
CA SER A 22 -1.74 14.25 -12.14
C SER A 22 -1.67 15.16 -10.92
N SER A 23 -2.06 14.64 -9.75
CA SER A 23 -1.80 15.33 -8.48
C SER A 23 -0.29 15.50 -8.32
N LYS A 24 0.15 16.74 -8.04
CA LYS A 24 1.55 17.01 -7.72
C LYS A 24 1.88 16.21 -6.47
N SER A 25 2.75 15.21 -6.60
CA SER A 25 3.22 14.43 -5.44
C SER A 25 3.75 15.43 -4.43
N ALA A 26 3.18 15.45 -3.22
CA ALA A 26 3.70 16.31 -2.17
C ALA A 26 5.16 15.94 -1.92
N ASP A 27 6.01 16.92 -1.59
CA ASP A 27 7.37 16.62 -1.13
C ASP A 27 7.26 15.77 0.16
N VAL A 28 7.53 14.48 0.03
CA VAL A 28 7.48 13.51 1.12
C VAL A 28 8.83 13.52 1.82
N PRO A 29 8.90 13.77 3.16
CA PRO A 29 10.13 13.59 3.92
C PRO A 29 10.80 12.25 3.62
N PRO A 30 12.12 12.20 3.37
CA PRO A 30 12.81 10.95 3.03
C PRO A 30 12.62 9.82 4.05
N SER A 31 12.40 10.16 5.32
CA SER A 31 12.11 9.20 6.40
C SER A 31 10.83 8.38 6.19
N LEU A 32 9.86 8.91 5.42
CA LEU A 32 8.61 8.22 5.05
C LEU A 32 8.76 7.33 3.82
N LEU A 33 9.85 7.48 3.06
CA LEU A 33 10.17 6.62 1.93
C LEU A 33 10.92 5.35 2.36
N VAL A 34 11.44 5.33 3.59
CA VAL A 34 12.11 4.17 4.17
C VAL A 34 11.05 3.08 4.47
N PRO A 35 11.15 1.89 3.84
CA PRO A 35 10.23 0.80 4.10
C PRO A 35 10.15 0.43 5.58
N CYS A 36 9.00 -0.05 6.05
CA CYS A 36 8.95 -0.72 7.34
C CYS A 36 9.85 -1.96 7.33
N ASP A 37 10.39 -2.32 8.49
CA ASP A 37 11.14 -3.56 8.63
C ASP A 37 10.23 -4.75 8.30
N ARG A 38 10.82 -5.76 7.64
CA ARG A 38 10.13 -7.00 7.30
C ARG A 38 9.97 -7.86 8.55
N PRO A 39 8.95 -8.73 8.60
CA PRO A 39 8.84 -9.72 9.67
C PRO A 39 10.12 -10.55 9.79
N VAL A 40 10.47 -10.90 11.02
CA VAL A 40 11.60 -11.79 11.28
C VAL A 40 11.40 -13.14 10.59
N SER A 41 12.47 -13.69 10.02
CA SER A 41 12.42 -15.05 9.47
C SER A 41 12.35 -16.06 10.61
N LEU A 42 11.33 -16.91 10.57
CA LEU A 42 11.16 -17.98 11.53
C LEU A 42 11.92 -19.23 11.07
N PRO A 43 12.45 -20.02 12.02
CA PRO A 43 13.05 -21.29 11.67
C PRO A 43 11.99 -22.31 11.24
N ASP A 44 12.39 -23.24 10.37
CA ASP A 44 11.52 -24.32 9.90
C ASP A 44 11.43 -25.46 10.93
N ARG A 45 10.88 -25.14 12.10
CA ARG A 45 10.59 -26.08 13.20
C ARG A 45 9.52 -25.50 14.12
N ALA A 46 8.96 -26.34 14.98
CA ALA A 46 8.10 -25.87 16.07
C ALA A 46 8.86 -24.92 17.01
N LEU A 47 8.21 -23.82 17.36
CA LEU A 47 8.72 -22.84 18.32
C LEU A 47 8.22 -23.16 19.73
N SER A 48 9.07 -22.95 20.72
CA SER A 48 8.64 -22.85 22.12
C SER A 48 7.87 -21.56 22.36
N ASP A 49 7.04 -21.51 23.41
CA ASP A 49 6.29 -20.31 23.80
C ASP A 49 7.21 -19.08 23.97
N ARG A 50 8.38 -19.30 24.60
CA ARG A 50 9.40 -18.26 24.75
C ARG A 50 9.91 -17.73 23.42
N GLU A 51 10.15 -18.61 22.45
CA GLU A 51 10.60 -18.18 21.11
C GLU A 51 9.49 -17.39 20.39
N VAL A 52 8.24 -17.82 20.51
CA VAL A 52 7.09 -17.09 19.94
C VAL A 52 7.02 -15.67 20.51
N GLU A 53 7.08 -15.52 21.83
CA GLU A 53 7.05 -14.20 22.48
C GLU A 53 8.20 -13.30 22.03
N VAL A 54 9.41 -13.86 21.86
CA VAL A 54 10.57 -13.10 21.42
C VAL A 54 10.43 -12.65 19.97
N TYR A 55 10.07 -13.54 19.05
CA TYR A 55 9.90 -13.17 17.63
C TYR A 55 8.75 -12.18 17.46
N TRP A 56 7.62 -12.43 18.12
CA TRP A 56 6.49 -11.51 18.11
C TRP A 56 6.83 -10.14 18.71
N GLY A 57 7.55 -10.11 19.83
CA GLY A 57 7.98 -8.87 20.46
C GLY A 57 8.85 -8.00 19.54
N ARG A 58 9.74 -8.63 18.76
CA ARG A 58 10.57 -7.93 17.77
C ARG A 58 9.72 -7.32 16.66
N ASP A 59 8.83 -8.11 16.05
CA ASP A 59 7.97 -7.61 14.97
C ASP A 59 7.03 -6.50 15.47
N ARG A 60 6.47 -6.65 16.67
CA ARG A 60 5.61 -5.63 17.28
C ARG A 60 6.36 -4.33 17.54
N ALA A 61 7.60 -4.39 18.02
CA ALA A 61 8.43 -3.20 18.20
C ALA A 61 8.72 -2.50 16.86
N ALA A 62 9.03 -3.27 15.81
CA ALA A 62 9.24 -2.73 14.47
C ALA A 62 7.97 -2.05 13.89
N LEU A 63 6.79 -2.64 14.11
CA LEU A 63 5.52 -2.05 13.72
C LEU A 63 5.24 -0.73 14.44
N VAL A 64 5.48 -0.65 15.76
CA VAL A 64 5.33 0.58 16.54
C VAL A 64 6.27 1.66 16.04
N ALA A 65 7.54 1.32 15.80
CA ALA A 65 8.52 2.25 15.25
C ALA A 65 8.11 2.75 13.86
N CYS A 66 7.61 1.86 12.99
CA CYS A 66 7.13 2.26 11.67
C CYS A 66 5.92 3.20 11.76
N ARG A 67 4.95 2.90 12.64
CA ARG A 67 3.81 3.78 12.90
C ARG A 67 4.27 5.17 13.34
N SER A 68 5.20 5.26 14.29
CA SER A 68 5.71 6.54 14.79
C SER A 68 6.30 7.40 13.66
N ARG A 69 7.02 6.81 12.70
CA ARG A 69 7.48 7.55 11.50
C ARG A 69 6.32 8.13 10.69
N HIS A 70 5.20 7.40 10.59
CA HIS A 70 4.04 7.76 9.78
C HIS A 70 2.97 8.56 10.55
N GLU A 71 3.13 8.85 11.83
CA GLU A 71 2.14 9.60 12.63
C GLU A 71 1.82 10.98 12.03
N GLY A 72 2.81 11.62 11.39
CA GLY A 72 2.62 12.88 10.67
C GLY A 72 1.73 12.80 9.43
N LEU A 73 1.45 11.59 8.90
CA LEU A 73 0.53 11.40 7.79
C LEU A 73 -0.93 11.28 8.24
N ALA A 74 -1.17 10.79 9.46
CA ALA A 74 -2.52 10.58 9.99
C ALA A 74 -3.27 11.90 10.28
N GLY A 75 -2.56 13.03 10.31
CA GLY A 75 -3.12 14.38 10.54
C GLY A 75 -3.60 15.13 9.29
N ARG A 76 -3.60 14.52 8.09
CA ARG A 76 -4.04 15.17 6.84
C ARG A 76 -5.53 14.95 6.50
N GLY A 77 -6.35 14.62 7.50
CA GLY A 77 -7.80 14.55 7.38
C GLY A 77 -8.49 15.69 8.13
N LEU A 78 -8.34 16.92 7.63
CA LEU A 78 -9.23 18.05 7.88
C LEU A 78 -9.79 18.51 6.53
#